data_AF-A0A2G9RED5-F1
#
_entry.id   AF-A0A2G9RED5-F1
#
_cell.length_a   1.000
_cell.length_b   1.000
_cell.length_c   1.000
_cell.angle_alpha   90.00
_cell.angle_beta   90.00
_cell.angle_gamma   90.00
#
_symmetry.space_group_name_H-M   'P 1'
#
loop_
_entity.id
_entity.type
_entity.pdbx_description
1 polymer ?
#
loop_
_entity_poly.entity_id
_entity_poly.type
_entity_poly.pdbx_seq_one_letter_code
_entity_poly.pdbx_strand_id
1 'polypeptide(L)'
;MWTEVLMVGGAASTKQHSSADTNKDIALGVYDVVITDRSCPESILICAQALNLPVVSSEWAIQCLINGVQVGYNKHPKYKHDYVVS
;
A
#
# COMPACT_ATOMS: atom_id res chain seq x y z
N MET A 1 0.55 -11.89 -5.77
CA MET A 1 2.01 -11.82 -5.98
C MET A 1 2.71 -10.99 -4.90
N TRP A 2 2.26 -9.78 -4.55
CA TRP A 2 2.88 -9.00 -3.45
C TRP A 2 2.71 -9.59 -2.04
N THR A 3 1.61 -10.32 -1.78
CA THR A 3 1.36 -10.96 -0.48
C THR A 3 2.51 -11.86 -0.04
N GLU A 4 2.96 -12.77 -0.90
CA GLU A 4 4.07 -13.69 -0.61
C GLU A 4 5.37 -12.94 -0.34
N VAL A 5 5.72 -11.96 -1.18
CA VAL A 5 6.94 -11.15 -1.04
C VAL A 5 6.95 -10.43 0.30
N LEU A 6 5.82 -9.84 0.71
CA LEU A 6 5.70 -9.13 1.98
C LEU A 6 5.79 -10.09 3.18
N MET A 7 5.18 -11.27 3.10
CA MET A 7 5.29 -12.28 4.17
C MET A 7 6.72 -12.77 4.34
N VAL A 8 7.42 -13.08 3.24
CA VAL A 8 8.85 -13.46 3.27
C VAL A 8 9.73 -12.30 3.76
N GLY A 9 9.36 -11.07 3.42
CA GLY A 9 9.97 -9.84 3.92
C GLY A 9 9.70 -9.54 5.40
N GLY A 10 8.95 -10.39 6.12
CA GLY A 10 8.72 -10.26 7.55
C GLY A 10 7.45 -9.50 7.95
N ALA A 11 6.51 -9.25 7.02
CA ALA A 11 5.22 -8.70 7.38
C ALA A 11 4.47 -9.66 8.33
N ALA A 12 3.85 -9.11 9.37
CA ALA A 12 3.09 -9.92 10.33
C ALA A 12 1.81 -10.50 9.72
N SER A 13 1.20 -9.78 8.78
CA SER A 13 0.00 -10.18 8.06
C SER A 13 -0.10 -9.44 6.73
N THR A 14 -0.75 -10.05 5.75
CA THR A 14 -1.08 -9.42 4.47
C THR A 14 -2.50 -9.77 4.07
N LYS A 15 -3.24 -8.82 3.50
CA LYS A 15 -4.56 -9.06 2.91
C LYS A 15 -4.58 -8.51 1.49
N GLN A 16 -4.84 -9.40 0.53
CA GLN A 16 -5.13 -8.99 -0.84
C GLN A 16 -6.60 -8.58 -0.93
N HIS A 17 -6.87 -7.44 -1.56
CA HIS A 17 -8.20 -6.98 -1.88
C HIS A 17 -8.22 -6.57 -3.36
N SER A 18 -9.19 -7.08 -4.12
CA SER A 18 -9.33 -6.69 -5.52
C SER A 18 -10.03 -5.34 -5.59
N SER A 19 -9.58 -4.43 -6.44
CA SER A 19 -10.27 -3.16 -6.69
C SER A 19 -11.67 -3.35 -7.30
N ALA A 20 -11.94 -4.52 -7.88
CA ALA A 20 -13.26 -4.90 -8.39
C ALA A 20 -14.21 -5.44 -7.30
N ASP A 21 -13.71 -5.74 -6.10
CA ASP A 21 -14.54 -6.24 -5.01
C ASP A 21 -15.42 -5.11 -4.45
N THR A 22 -16.72 -5.33 -4.43
CA THR A 22 -17.69 -4.38 -3.86
C THR A 22 -17.74 -4.41 -2.33
N ASN A 23 -17.04 -5.37 -1.71
CA ASN A 23 -16.96 -5.49 -0.26
C ASN A 23 -16.04 -4.40 0.31
N LYS A 24 -16.66 -3.36 0.87
CA LYS A 24 -15.98 -2.22 1.50
C LYS A 24 -15.62 -2.48 2.98
N ASP A 25 -15.97 -3.64 3.54
CA ASP A 25 -15.74 -3.99 4.95
C ASP A 25 -14.31 -4.47 5.15
N ILE A 26 -13.36 -3.59 4.84
CA ILE A 26 -11.97 -3.75 5.24
C ILE A 26 -11.77 -2.88 6.47
N ALA A 27 -11.46 -3.51 7.60
CA ALA A 27 -11.07 -2.81 8.80
C ALA A 27 -9.69 -2.16 8.61
N LEU A 28 -9.60 -1.06 7.85
CA LEU A 28 -8.32 -0.44 7.46
C LEU A 28 -7.45 -0.06 8.67
N GLY A 29 -8.06 0.20 9.83
CA GLY A 29 -7.36 0.53 11.07
C GLY A 29 -6.52 -0.59 11.69
N VAL A 30 -6.54 -1.82 11.17
CA VAL A 30 -5.65 -2.90 11.64
C VAL A 30 -4.36 -3.03 10.83
N TYR A 31 -4.20 -2.24 9.76
CA TYR A 31 -3.03 -2.29 8.90
C TYR A 31 -2.13 -1.09 9.12
N ASP A 32 -0.83 -1.26 8.89
CA ASP A 32 0.17 -0.19 9.01
C ASP A 32 0.39 0.58 7.70
N VAL A 33 0.06 -0.02 6.55
CA VAL A 33 0.26 0.57 5.21
C VAL A 33 -0.66 -0.09 4.17
N VAL A 34 -1.13 0.69 3.20
CA VAL A 34 -1.81 0.21 1.99
C VAL A 34 -0.86 0.33 0.80
N ILE A 35 -0.57 -0.80 0.15
CA ILE A 35 0.18 -0.84 -1.11
C ILE A 35 -0.82 -1.04 -2.25
N THR A 36 -0.91 -0.08 -3.18
CA THR A 36 -1.91 -0.08 -4.25
C THR A 36 -1.43 0.71 -5.47
N ASP A 37 -2.29 0.86 -6.47
CA ASP A 37 -2.06 1.62 -7.69
C ASP A 37 -3.26 2.54 -8.00
N ARG A 38 -3.29 3.13 -9.21
CA ARG A 38 -4.36 4.03 -9.67
C ARG A 38 -5.75 3.39 -9.76
N SER A 39 -5.86 2.07 -9.72
CA SER A 39 -7.14 1.37 -9.67
C SER A 39 -7.76 1.35 -8.27
N CYS A 40 -7.05 1.86 -7.25
CA CYS A 40 -7.55 1.91 -5.88
C CYS A 40 -8.90 2.66 -5.80
N PRO A 41 -9.95 2.03 -5.23
CA PRO A 41 -11.22 2.71 -5.03
C PRO A 41 -11.09 3.95 -4.15
N GLU A 42 -11.71 5.06 -4.55
CA GLU A 42 -11.66 6.33 -3.82
C GLU A 42 -12.14 6.22 -2.36
N SER A 43 -13.09 5.32 -2.09
CA SER A 43 -13.54 5.06 -0.71
C SER A 43 -12.44 4.53 0.20
N ILE A 44 -11.51 3.73 -0.33
CA ILE A 44 -10.35 3.24 0.43
C ILE A 44 -9.38 4.40 0.69
N LEU A 45 -9.17 5.27 -0.30
CA LEU A 45 -8.30 6.45 -0.14
C LEU A 45 -8.83 7.43 0.91
N ILE A 46 -10.14 7.73 0.88
CA ILE A 46 -10.79 8.60 1.87
C ILE A 46 -10.69 8.00 3.27
N CYS A 47 -10.93 6.70 3.41
CA CYS A 47 -10.85 6.04 4.72
C CYS A 47 -9.40 5.99 5.24
N ALA A 48 -8.44 5.67 4.39
CA ALA A 48 -7.03 5.67 4.75
C ALA A 48 -6.56 7.07 5.19
N GLN A 49 -6.99 8.13 4.50
CA GLN A 49 -6.71 9.51 4.89
C GLN A 49 -7.28 9.84 6.27
N ALA A 50 -8.53 9.47 6.55
CA ALA A 50 -9.17 9.71 7.85
C ALA A 50 -8.45 8.99 9.01
N LEU A 51 -7.80 7.85 8.72
CA LEU A 51 -7.03 7.06 9.67
C LEU A 51 -5.55 7.44 9.75
N ASN A 52 -5.09 8.42 8.95
CA ASN A 52 -3.66 8.71 8.74
C ASN A 52 -2.85 7.49 8.31
N LEU A 53 -3.49 6.55 7.59
CA LEU A 53 -2.89 5.33 7.08
C LEU A 53 -2.14 5.64 5.76
N PRO A 54 -0.83 5.34 5.67
CA PRO A 54 -0.06 5.59 4.46
C PRO A 54 -0.58 4.76 3.27
N VAL A 55 -0.77 5.42 2.13
CA VAL A 55 -1.11 4.77 0.85
C VAL A 55 0.03 4.97 -0.14
N VAL A 56 0.66 3.87 -0.54
CA VAL A 56 1.88 3.87 -1.36
C VAL A 56 1.78 2.95 -2.57
N SER A 57 2.67 3.12 -3.53
CA SER A 57 2.84 2.23 -4.68
C SER A 57 3.71 1.02 -4.35
N SER A 58 3.73 0.05 -5.26
CA SER A 58 4.67 -1.07 -5.19
C SER A 58 6.14 -0.64 -5.20
N GLU A 59 6.47 0.52 -5.77
CA GLU A 59 7.84 1.06 -5.77
C GLU A 59 8.36 1.27 -4.35
N TRP A 60 7.50 1.68 -3.41
CA TRP A 60 7.91 1.81 -2.01
C TRP A 60 8.35 0.46 -1.43
N ALA A 61 7.59 -0.61 -1.68
CA ALA A 61 7.95 -1.95 -1.23
C ALA A 61 9.25 -2.45 -1.88
N ILE A 62 9.45 -2.19 -3.17
CA ILE A 62 10.69 -2.49 -3.90
C ILE A 62 11.89 -1.78 -3.25
N GLN A 63 11.75 -0.49 -2.95
CA GLN A 63 12.83 0.27 -2.34
C GLN A 63 13.12 -0.18 -0.90
N CYS A 64 12.12 -0.61 -0.13
CA CYS A 64 12.35 -1.25 1.16
C CYS A 64 13.23 -2.51 1.02
N LEU A 65 12.93 -3.36 0.04
CA LEU A 65 13.70 -4.58 -0.22
C LEU A 65 15.13 -4.29 -0.68
N ILE A 66 15.32 -3.32 -1.60
CA ILE A 66 16.64 -2.93 -2.09
C ILE A 66 17.51 -2.37 -0.96
N ASN A 67 16.94 -1.53 -0.10
CA ASN A 67 17.69 -0.91 1.01
C ASN A 67 17.81 -1.82 2.24
N GLY A 68 17.08 -2.94 2.29
CA GLY A 68 17.02 -3.84 3.44
C GLY A 68 16.39 -3.23 4.69
N VAL A 69 15.72 -2.08 4.57
CA VAL A 69 15.07 -1.37 5.67
C VAL A 69 13.76 -0.74 5.21
N GLN A 70 12.85 -0.47 6.13
CA GLN A 70 11.63 0.27 5.83
C GLN A 70 11.95 1.74 5.54
N VAL A 71 11.91 2.14 4.28
CA VAL A 71 12.15 3.54 3.87
C VAL A 71 10.91 4.40 4.11
N GLY A 72 11.08 5.72 4.27
CA GLY A 72 9.96 6.62 4.56
C GLY A 72 8.95 6.71 3.41
N TYR A 73 7.65 6.69 3.73
CA TYR A 73 6.53 6.61 2.77
C TYR A 73 6.45 7.76 1.75
N ASN A 74 6.94 8.95 2.12
CA ASN A 74 6.86 10.16 1.31
C ASN A 74 8.24 10.66 0.83
N LYS A 75 9.27 9.81 0.86
CA LYS A 75 10.65 10.19 0.51
C LYS A 75 10.92 10.29 -1.00
N HIS A 76 10.03 9.75 -1.84
CA HIS A 76 10.19 9.81 -3.30
C HIS A 76 8.83 9.94 -4.01
N PRO A 77 8.70 10.75 -5.09
CA PRO A 77 7.43 10.92 -5.80
C PRO A 77 6.81 9.60 -6.29
N LYS A 78 7.63 8.65 -6.72
CA LYS A 78 7.19 7.32 -7.19
C LYS A 78 6.51 6.47 -6.11
N TYR A 79 6.67 6.82 -4.83
CA TYR A 79 6.00 6.09 -3.75
C TYR A 79 4.52 6.43 -3.66
N LYS A 80 4.07 7.50 -4.31
CA LYS A 80 2.63 7.79 -4.41
C LYS A 80 1.96 6.71 -5.26
N HIS A 81 0.86 6.16 -4.76
CA HIS A 81 0.07 5.13 -5.45
C HIS A 81 -0.43 5.58 -6.84
N ASP A 82 -0.58 6.89 -7.04
CA ASP A 82 -1.08 7.52 -8.26
C ASP A 82 0.01 8.09 -9.17
N TYR A 83 1.29 7.81 -8.89
CA TYR A 83 2.39 8.34 -9.69
C TYR A 83 2.30 7.96 -11.17
N VAL A 84 2.46 8.96 -12.05
CA VAL A 84 2.52 8.79 -13.50
C VAL A 84 3.80 9.45 -14.02
N VAL A 85 4.47 8.80 -14.96
CA VAL A 85 5.58 9.42 -15.71
C VAL A 85 4.96 10.40 -16.70
N SER A 86 5.21 11.69 -16.48
CA SER A 86 4.85 12.78 -17.39
C SER A 86 5.70 12.78 -18.65
#